data_AF-A0A075FXA1-F1
#
_entry.id   AF-A0A075FXA1-F1
#
_cell.length_a   1.000
_cell.length_b   1.000
_cell.length_c   1.000
_cell.angle_alpha   90.00
_cell.angle_beta   90.00
_cell.angle_gamma   90.00
#
_symmetry.space_group_name_H-M   'P 1'
#
loop_
_entity.id
_entity.type
_entity.pdbx_description
1 polymer ?
#
loop_
_entity_poly.entity_id
_entity_poly.type
_entity_poly.pdbx_seq_one_letter_code
_entity_poly.pdbx_strand_id
1 'polypeptide(L)'
;MIYRTAMRVGDEKDPDEADTVGATTLRKEHIKLTENTIEFDFLGKDGVRWTETIPAKGHDKQFHDNLKEFVSNKKENEEIFDGISSRHVNAYYSTIVKGLSAKVFRTYLASSVVSKNLRDHDNIKSESDMKKLFHAKSANLDAAIMCNHKRTIPKNFEASLQKKKDTLKNVEKARPWEKSEDLLKKAESKITKTEKQKEQQKERIKK
;
A
#
# COMPACT_ATOMS: atom_id res chain seq x y z
N MET A 1 -2.28 -12.96 -12.47
CA MET A 1 -2.81 -11.58 -12.43
C MET A 1 -3.31 -11.14 -11.05
N ILE A 2 -4.46 -11.60 -10.54
CA ILE A 2 -5.07 -11.12 -9.27
C ILE A 2 -4.07 -11.08 -8.09
N TYR A 3 -3.36 -12.18 -7.85
CA TYR A 3 -2.34 -12.24 -6.79
C TYR A 3 -1.17 -11.26 -7.01
N ARG A 4 -0.76 -11.07 -8.26
CA ARG A 4 0.38 -10.22 -8.64
C ARG A 4 0.07 -8.73 -8.52
N THR A 5 -1.19 -8.33 -8.71
CA THR A 5 -1.62 -6.92 -8.80
C THR A 5 -2.58 -6.47 -7.70
N ALA A 6 -3.04 -7.38 -6.84
CA ALA A 6 -4.09 -7.13 -5.85
C ALA A 6 -5.41 -6.55 -6.45
N MET A 7 -5.62 -6.76 -7.76
CA MET A 7 -6.85 -6.37 -8.44
C MET A 7 -8.06 -7.10 -7.86
N ARG A 8 -9.20 -6.42 -7.86
CA ARG A 8 -10.48 -7.07 -7.56
C ARG A 8 -10.84 -8.01 -8.70
N VAL A 9 -11.58 -9.08 -8.40
CA VAL A 9 -11.99 -10.06 -9.41
C VAL A 9 -12.79 -9.42 -10.54
N GLY A 10 -13.72 -8.50 -10.21
CA GLY A 10 -14.66 -7.95 -11.19
C GLY A 10 -15.84 -8.90 -11.38
N ASP A 11 -17.02 -8.34 -11.52
CA ASP A 11 -18.25 -9.05 -11.86
C ASP A 11 -18.87 -8.28 -13.05
N GLU A 12 -19.67 -8.98 -13.86
CA GLU A 12 -20.47 -8.34 -14.91
C GLU A 12 -21.41 -7.30 -14.28
N LYS A 13 -21.62 -6.21 -15.00
CA LYS A 13 -22.41 -5.06 -14.55
C LYS A 13 -23.61 -4.84 -15.43
N ASP A 14 -24.66 -4.31 -14.83
CA ASP A 14 -25.81 -3.81 -15.58
C ASP A 14 -25.43 -2.57 -16.42
N PRO A 15 -26.08 -2.35 -17.58
CA PRO A 15 -25.77 -1.23 -18.48
C PRO A 15 -25.89 0.16 -17.84
N ASP A 16 -26.70 0.29 -16.79
CA ASP A 16 -26.96 1.55 -16.08
C ASP A 16 -25.90 1.85 -15.00
N GLU A 17 -24.97 0.93 -14.74
CA GLU A 17 -23.88 1.15 -13.80
C GLU A 17 -22.70 1.89 -14.43
N ALA A 18 -21.94 2.61 -13.58
CA ALA A 18 -20.66 3.16 -13.99
C ALA A 18 -19.73 2.06 -14.54
N ASP A 19 -19.13 2.33 -15.70
CA ASP A 19 -18.17 1.46 -16.39
C ASP A 19 -16.88 1.35 -15.55
N THR A 20 -16.92 0.39 -14.63
CA THR A 20 -15.79 0.06 -13.77
C THR A 20 -15.45 -1.40 -13.93
N VAL A 21 -14.17 -1.70 -14.06
CA VAL A 21 -13.71 -3.06 -14.37
C VAL A 21 -12.88 -3.68 -13.24
N GLY A 22 -12.82 -5.00 -13.26
CA GLY A 22 -11.93 -5.82 -12.45
C GLY A 22 -11.16 -6.80 -13.32
N ALA A 23 -10.47 -7.74 -12.69
CA ALA A 23 -9.63 -8.73 -13.36
C ALA A 23 -10.32 -9.49 -14.51
N THR A 24 -11.54 -10.00 -14.31
CA THR A 24 -12.25 -10.81 -15.30
C THR A 24 -12.95 -9.97 -16.35
N THR A 25 -13.24 -8.70 -16.07
CA THR A 25 -13.94 -7.78 -16.97
C THR A 25 -13.00 -6.77 -17.64
N LEU A 26 -11.69 -7.03 -17.61
CA LEU A 26 -10.73 -6.24 -18.39
C LEU A 26 -11.01 -6.39 -19.88
N ARG A 27 -10.88 -5.28 -20.60
CA ARG A 27 -11.03 -5.19 -22.05
C ARG A 27 -9.70 -4.82 -22.66
N LYS A 28 -9.54 -5.01 -23.96
CA LYS A 28 -8.28 -4.72 -24.66
C LYS A 28 -7.81 -3.27 -24.44
N GLU A 29 -8.73 -2.31 -24.46
CA GLU A 29 -8.43 -0.89 -24.24
C GLU A 29 -7.80 -0.57 -22.86
N HIS A 30 -7.99 -1.45 -21.87
CA HIS A 30 -7.48 -1.26 -20.51
C HIS A 30 -6.03 -1.70 -20.34
N ILE A 31 -5.44 -2.32 -21.36
CA ILE A 31 -4.05 -2.75 -21.33
C ILE A 31 -3.26 -2.19 -22.51
N LYS A 32 -1.99 -1.89 -22.27
CA LYS A 32 -1.02 -1.60 -23.32
C LYS A 32 0.20 -2.48 -23.12
N LEU A 33 0.51 -3.28 -24.14
CA LEU A 33 1.65 -4.18 -24.14
C LEU A 33 2.78 -3.55 -24.97
N THR A 34 3.94 -3.37 -24.36
CA THR A 34 5.18 -3.04 -25.07
C THR A 34 6.06 -4.29 -25.16
N GLU A 35 7.24 -4.24 -25.78
CA GLU A 35 8.15 -5.40 -25.80
C GLU A 35 8.54 -5.90 -24.40
N ASN A 36 8.55 -5.01 -23.40
CA ASN A 36 9.10 -5.29 -22.08
C ASN A 36 8.16 -4.95 -20.92
N THR A 37 6.94 -4.48 -21.18
CA THR A 37 6.02 -4.03 -20.12
C THR A 37 4.56 -4.38 -20.42
N ILE A 38 3.82 -4.62 -19.35
CA ILE A 38 2.35 -4.65 -19.32
C ILE A 38 1.90 -3.40 -18.58
N GLU A 39 1.25 -2.49 -19.27
CA GLU A 39 0.65 -1.29 -18.69
C GLU A 39 -0.84 -1.49 -18.55
N PHE A 40 -1.39 -1.17 -17.38
CA PHE A 40 -2.81 -1.19 -17.12
C PHE A 40 -3.29 0.23 -16.85
N ASP A 41 -4.45 0.59 -17.39
CA ASP A 41 -5.11 1.88 -17.13
C ASP A 41 -6.62 1.74 -17.30
N PHE A 42 -7.36 1.80 -16.19
CA PHE A 42 -8.82 1.67 -16.21
C PHE A 42 -9.46 2.29 -14.97
N LEU A 43 -10.78 2.46 -15.01
CA LEU A 43 -11.56 2.83 -13.82
C LEU A 43 -11.97 1.58 -13.06
N GLY A 44 -11.53 1.45 -11.81
CA GLY A 44 -11.95 0.37 -10.92
C GLY A 44 -13.18 0.75 -10.10
N LYS A 45 -13.47 -0.06 -9.07
CA LYS A 45 -14.55 0.19 -8.10
C LYS A 45 -14.60 1.66 -7.66
N ASP A 46 -15.81 2.20 -7.57
CA ASP A 46 -16.11 3.59 -7.15
C ASP A 46 -15.53 4.65 -8.12
N GLY A 47 -15.25 4.28 -9.38
CA GLY A 47 -14.70 5.17 -10.41
C GLY A 47 -13.24 5.56 -10.17
N VAL A 48 -12.53 4.82 -9.31
CA VAL A 48 -11.14 5.14 -8.96
C VAL A 48 -10.20 4.61 -10.04
N ARG A 49 -9.50 5.52 -10.71
CA ARG A 49 -8.48 5.16 -11.73
C ARG A 49 -7.40 4.27 -11.13
N TRP A 50 -7.16 3.13 -11.78
CA TRP A 50 -6.16 2.15 -11.43
C TRP A 50 -5.13 2.08 -12.55
N THR A 51 -3.87 2.30 -12.20
CA THR A 51 -2.74 2.32 -13.13
C THR A 51 -1.60 1.53 -12.54
N GLU A 52 -1.03 0.61 -13.30
CA GLU A 52 0.11 -0.20 -12.88
C GLU A 52 0.94 -0.55 -14.11
N THR A 53 2.25 -0.57 -13.95
CA THR A 53 3.18 -1.03 -14.99
C THR A 53 3.99 -2.20 -14.47
N ILE A 54 3.89 -3.33 -15.16
CA ILE A 54 4.59 -4.57 -14.80
C ILE A 54 5.69 -4.83 -15.82
N PRO A 55 6.97 -4.96 -15.42
CA PRO A 55 8.02 -5.37 -16.33
C PRO A 55 7.88 -6.84 -16.71
N ALA A 56 8.02 -7.18 -17.99
CA ALA A 56 7.96 -8.53 -18.53
C ALA A 56 9.26 -9.31 -18.25
N LYS A 57 9.55 -9.56 -16.97
CA LYS A 57 10.75 -10.27 -16.50
C LYS A 57 10.37 -11.48 -15.63
N GLY A 58 11.18 -12.56 -15.69
CA GLY A 58 10.91 -13.77 -14.91
C GLY A 58 9.53 -14.35 -15.21
N HIS A 59 8.74 -14.63 -14.16
CA HIS A 59 7.35 -15.11 -14.31
C HIS A 59 6.41 -14.10 -14.99
N ASP A 60 6.70 -12.79 -14.88
CA ASP A 60 5.87 -11.76 -15.52
C ASP A 60 6.06 -11.76 -17.06
N LYS A 61 7.14 -12.36 -17.59
CA LYS A 61 7.31 -12.55 -19.04
C LYS A 61 6.27 -13.52 -19.62
N GLN A 62 6.05 -14.66 -18.96
CA GLN A 62 5.02 -15.61 -19.40
C GLN A 62 3.63 -14.98 -19.34
N PHE A 63 3.37 -14.18 -18.29
CA PHE A 63 2.12 -13.45 -18.18
C PHE A 63 1.93 -12.44 -19.33
N HIS A 64 2.98 -11.69 -19.67
CA HIS A 64 2.99 -10.78 -20.81
C HIS A 64 2.70 -11.50 -22.13
N ASP A 65 3.40 -12.60 -22.41
CA ASP A 65 3.28 -13.33 -23.66
C ASP A 65 1.86 -13.92 -23.82
N ASN A 66 1.26 -14.44 -22.75
CA ASN A 66 -0.12 -14.92 -22.76
C ASN A 66 -1.13 -13.77 -23.00
N LEU A 67 -0.94 -12.61 -22.37
CA LEU A 67 -1.82 -11.45 -22.62
C LEU A 67 -1.73 -10.99 -24.08
N LYS A 68 -0.53 -11.01 -24.67
CA LYS A 68 -0.31 -10.65 -26.08
C LYS A 68 -1.11 -11.56 -27.01
N GLU A 69 -1.14 -12.86 -26.72
CA GLU A 69 -1.97 -13.82 -27.47
C GLU A 69 -3.46 -13.52 -27.29
N PHE A 70 -3.93 -13.34 -26.06
CA PHE A 70 -5.35 -13.10 -25.76
C PHE A 70 -5.91 -11.82 -26.41
N VAL A 71 -5.10 -10.78 -26.58
CA VAL A 71 -5.56 -9.52 -27.19
C VAL A 71 -5.30 -9.43 -28.70
N SER A 72 -4.58 -10.38 -29.30
CA SER A 72 -4.12 -10.31 -30.69
C SER A 72 -5.25 -10.13 -31.72
N ASN A 73 -6.38 -10.79 -31.50
CA ASN A 73 -7.55 -10.77 -32.40
C ASN A 73 -8.74 -10.03 -31.81
N LYS A 74 -8.53 -9.19 -30.78
CA LYS A 74 -9.59 -8.46 -30.09
C LYS A 74 -9.68 -7.00 -30.55
N LYS A 75 -10.89 -6.48 -30.60
CA LYS A 75 -11.19 -5.04 -30.67
C LYS A 75 -11.02 -4.40 -29.30
N GLU A 76 -10.90 -3.08 -29.29
CA GLU A 76 -10.61 -2.31 -28.08
C GLU A 76 -11.64 -2.53 -26.95
N ASN A 77 -12.92 -2.66 -27.32
CA ASN A 77 -14.03 -2.83 -26.39
C ASN A 77 -14.36 -4.31 -26.05
N GLU A 78 -13.56 -5.27 -26.50
CA GLU A 78 -13.78 -6.69 -26.21
C GLU A 78 -13.03 -7.12 -24.95
N GLU A 79 -13.68 -7.94 -24.11
CA GLU A 79 -13.10 -8.49 -22.90
C GLU A 79 -11.89 -9.37 -23.22
N ILE A 80 -10.84 -9.33 -22.40
CA ILE A 80 -9.62 -10.13 -22.61
C ILE A 80 -9.88 -11.62 -22.34
N PHE A 81 -10.75 -11.93 -21.37
CA PHE A 81 -10.94 -13.29 -20.86
C PHE A 81 -12.34 -13.82 -21.17
N ASP A 82 -12.62 -14.12 -22.44
CA ASP A 82 -13.94 -14.60 -22.88
C ASP A 82 -14.38 -15.84 -22.10
N GLY A 83 -15.63 -15.80 -21.60
CA GLY A 83 -16.22 -16.92 -20.89
C GLY A 83 -15.63 -17.19 -19.49
N ILE A 84 -14.71 -16.36 -19.00
CA ILE A 84 -14.14 -16.48 -17.65
C ILE A 84 -14.73 -15.43 -16.73
N SER A 85 -15.73 -15.83 -15.95
CA SER A 85 -16.34 -14.97 -14.92
C SER A 85 -15.67 -15.15 -13.56
N SER A 86 -16.02 -14.28 -12.62
CA SER A 86 -15.63 -14.40 -11.21
C SER A 86 -16.01 -15.75 -10.58
N ARG A 87 -17.12 -16.36 -11.03
CA ARG A 87 -17.58 -17.68 -10.59
C ARG A 87 -16.57 -18.76 -10.98
N HIS A 88 -16.10 -18.75 -12.22
CA HIS A 88 -15.07 -19.70 -12.69
C HIS A 88 -13.77 -19.55 -11.91
N VAL A 89 -13.32 -18.31 -11.68
CA VAL A 89 -12.12 -18.01 -10.90
C VAL A 89 -12.23 -18.51 -9.46
N ASN A 90 -13.34 -18.22 -8.77
CA ASN A 90 -13.54 -18.64 -7.39
C ASN A 90 -13.77 -20.15 -7.25
N ALA A 91 -14.41 -20.79 -8.23
CA ALA A 91 -14.54 -22.24 -8.28
C ALA A 91 -13.15 -22.90 -8.38
N TYR A 92 -12.30 -22.42 -9.28
CA TYR A 92 -10.92 -22.89 -9.40
C TYR A 92 -10.13 -22.69 -8.10
N TYR A 93 -10.21 -21.53 -7.44
CA TYR A 93 -9.51 -21.33 -6.17
C TYR A 93 -10.01 -22.26 -5.06
N SER A 94 -11.30 -22.57 -5.04
CA SER A 94 -11.89 -23.47 -4.06
C SER A 94 -11.43 -24.92 -4.20
N THR A 95 -10.98 -25.35 -5.39
CA THR A 95 -10.39 -26.70 -5.58
C THR A 95 -8.97 -26.79 -5.00
N ILE A 96 -8.26 -25.67 -4.89
CA ILE A 96 -6.91 -25.62 -4.32
C ILE A 96 -6.98 -25.59 -2.79
N VAL A 97 -7.78 -24.68 -2.24
CA VAL A 97 -7.98 -24.54 -0.79
C VAL A 97 -9.46 -24.26 -0.51
N LYS A 98 -10.07 -25.07 0.35
CA LYS A 98 -11.46 -24.88 0.77
C LYS A 98 -11.65 -23.48 1.37
N GLY A 99 -12.56 -22.69 0.79
CA GLY A 99 -12.87 -21.34 1.23
C GLY A 99 -11.97 -20.24 0.65
N LEU A 100 -11.01 -20.58 -0.20
CA LEU A 100 -10.21 -19.59 -0.92
C LEU A 100 -11.03 -18.93 -2.03
N SER A 101 -11.01 -17.60 -2.07
CA SER A 101 -11.62 -16.79 -3.13
C SER A 101 -10.70 -15.66 -3.53
N ALA A 102 -10.98 -15.03 -4.67
CA ALA A 102 -10.19 -13.91 -5.18
C ALA A 102 -10.07 -12.76 -4.17
N LYS A 103 -11.12 -12.51 -3.35
CA LYS A 103 -11.12 -11.48 -2.31
C LYS A 103 -10.08 -11.74 -1.22
N VAL A 104 -9.82 -13.02 -0.90
CA VAL A 104 -8.87 -13.40 0.15
C VAL A 104 -7.46 -12.93 -0.18
N PHE A 105 -7.05 -12.97 -1.46
CA PHE A 105 -5.72 -12.49 -1.86
C PHE A 105 -5.50 -11.02 -1.52
N ARG A 106 -6.49 -10.16 -1.75
CA ARG A 106 -6.36 -8.73 -1.44
C ARG A 106 -6.23 -8.49 0.06
N THR A 107 -6.98 -9.23 0.88
CA THR A 107 -6.85 -9.20 2.35
C THR A 107 -5.48 -9.70 2.81
N TYR A 108 -5.02 -10.83 2.25
CA TYR A 108 -3.73 -11.42 2.58
C TYR A 108 -2.57 -10.48 2.24
N LEU A 109 -2.55 -9.94 1.02
CA LEU A 109 -1.49 -9.03 0.56
C LEU A 109 -1.46 -7.76 1.41
N ALA A 110 -2.60 -7.12 1.65
CA ALA A 110 -2.69 -5.93 2.50
C ALA A 110 -2.18 -6.22 3.92
N SER A 111 -2.63 -7.32 4.53
CA SER A 111 -2.19 -7.73 5.87
C SER A 111 -0.71 -8.06 5.91
N SER A 112 -0.17 -8.65 4.85
CA SER A 112 1.24 -9.00 4.72
C SER A 112 2.12 -7.74 4.64
N VAL A 113 1.68 -6.70 3.92
CA VAL A 113 2.42 -5.42 3.88
C VAL A 113 2.40 -4.72 5.23
N VAL A 114 1.24 -4.65 5.91
CA VAL A 114 1.19 -4.08 7.26
C VAL A 114 2.12 -4.85 8.19
N SER A 115 2.00 -6.18 8.21
CA SER A 115 2.77 -7.04 9.11
C SER A 115 4.27 -6.95 8.83
N LYS A 116 4.68 -6.86 7.56
CA LYS A 116 6.08 -6.68 7.17
C LYS A 116 6.58 -5.32 7.66
N ASN A 117 5.88 -4.23 7.33
CA ASN A 117 6.29 -2.89 7.74
C ASN A 117 6.43 -2.78 9.27
N LEU A 118 5.48 -3.33 10.04
CA LEU A 118 5.55 -3.31 11.50
C LEU A 118 6.70 -4.15 12.06
N ARG A 119 7.02 -5.30 11.45
CA ARG A 119 8.19 -6.11 11.85
C ARG A 119 9.50 -5.41 11.52
N ASP A 120 9.60 -4.77 10.38
CA ASP A 120 10.80 -4.03 9.95
C ASP A 120 11.08 -2.81 10.87
N HIS A 121 10.10 -2.40 11.68
CA HIS A 121 10.18 -1.28 12.63
C HIS A 121 9.83 -1.69 14.07
N ASP A 122 10.09 -2.94 14.47
CA ASP A 122 9.73 -3.45 15.80
C ASP A 122 10.65 -2.95 16.93
N ASN A 123 11.77 -2.30 16.58
CA ASN A 123 12.77 -1.71 17.47
C ASN A 123 12.31 -0.40 18.15
N ILE A 124 11.02 -0.07 18.10
CA ILE A 124 10.45 1.18 18.63
C ILE A 124 9.66 1.01 19.94
N LYS A 125 9.72 -0.17 20.58
CA LYS A 125 8.94 -0.47 21.79
C LYS A 125 9.20 0.52 22.94
N SER A 126 10.46 0.93 23.11
CA SER A 126 10.90 1.92 24.10
C SER A 126 10.77 3.37 23.64
N GLU A 127 10.31 3.61 22.41
CA GLU A 127 10.18 4.95 21.87
C GLU A 127 8.84 5.60 22.26
N SER A 128 8.71 6.88 21.95
CA SER A 128 7.49 7.66 22.20
C SER A 128 6.27 7.11 21.46
N ASP A 129 5.09 7.32 22.04
CA ASP A 129 3.82 6.92 21.42
C ASP A 129 3.60 7.60 20.06
N MET A 130 4.15 8.80 19.86
CA MET A 130 4.13 9.48 18.56
C MET A 130 4.88 8.70 17.49
N LYS A 131 6.04 8.13 17.82
CA LYS A 131 6.82 7.32 16.88
C LYS A 131 6.12 5.99 16.57
N LYS A 132 5.55 5.34 17.58
CA LYS A 132 4.70 4.14 17.39
C LYS A 132 3.52 4.42 16.46
N LEU A 133 2.81 5.53 16.70
CA LEU A 133 1.69 5.95 15.86
C LEU A 133 2.11 6.28 14.42
N PHE A 134 3.29 6.89 14.25
CA PHE A 134 3.85 7.16 12.92
C PHE A 134 4.05 5.86 12.13
N HIS A 135 4.70 4.85 12.70
CA HIS A 135 4.91 3.56 12.01
C HIS A 135 3.60 2.82 11.76
N ALA A 136 2.65 2.85 12.69
CA ALA A 136 1.31 2.30 12.46
C ALA A 136 0.59 2.97 11.28
N LYS A 137 0.66 4.31 11.18
CA LYS A 137 0.10 5.06 10.06
C LYS A 137 0.84 4.81 8.75
N SER A 138 2.16 4.65 8.79
CA SER A 138 2.99 4.31 7.63
C SER A 138 2.62 2.94 7.08
N ALA A 139 2.53 1.92 7.94
CA ALA A 139 2.13 0.57 7.56
C ALA A 139 0.71 0.54 6.93
N ASN A 140 -0.23 1.29 7.50
CA ASN A 140 -1.57 1.42 6.95
C ASN A 140 -1.58 2.16 5.59
N LEU A 141 -0.72 3.17 5.43
CA LEU A 141 -0.56 3.88 4.17
C LEU A 141 -0.03 2.95 3.07
N ASP A 142 0.99 2.13 3.35
CA ASP A 142 1.53 1.17 2.39
C ASP A 142 0.47 0.17 1.91
N ALA A 143 -0.36 -0.32 2.83
CA ALA A 143 -1.48 -1.20 2.49
C ALA A 143 -2.55 -0.48 1.65
N ALA A 144 -2.84 0.79 1.95
CA ALA A 144 -3.75 1.61 1.17
C ALA A 144 -3.22 1.86 -0.25
N ILE A 145 -1.92 2.10 -0.41
CA ILE A 145 -1.25 2.27 -1.71
C ILE A 145 -1.37 0.98 -2.53
N MET A 146 -0.98 -0.17 -1.95
CA MET A 146 -1.13 -1.48 -2.64
C MET A 146 -2.56 -1.73 -3.10
N CYS A 147 -3.54 -1.41 -2.25
CA CYS A 147 -4.94 -1.58 -2.58
C CYS A 147 -5.48 -0.52 -3.56
N ASN A 148 -4.68 0.44 -4.02
CA ASN A 148 -5.13 1.60 -4.80
C ASN A 148 -6.31 2.34 -4.12
N HIS A 149 -6.27 2.48 -2.79
CA HIS A 149 -7.25 3.27 -2.06
C HIS A 149 -6.88 4.76 -2.22
N LYS A 150 -7.72 5.50 -2.94
CA LYS A 150 -7.56 6.94 -3.16
C LYS A 150 -8.68 7.69 -2.45
N ARG A 151 -8.34 8.87 -1.91
CA ARG A 151 -9.30 9.81 -1.34
C ARG A 151 -9.36 11.04 -2.22
N THR A 152 -10.56 11.55 -2.47
CA THR A 152 -10.74 12.87 -3.09
C THR A 152 -10.00 13.92 -2.27
N ILE A 153 -9.24 14.77 -2.96
CA ILE A 153 -8.49 15.86 -2.32
C ILE A 153 -9.50 16.87 -1.77
N PRO A 154 -9.54 17.11 -0.44
CA PRO A 154 -10.44 18.11 0.12
C PRO A 154 -10.11 19.51 -0.40
N LYS A 155 -11.13 20.38 -0.52
CA LYS A 155 -10.97 21.77 -1.00
C LYS A 155 -9.93 22.59 -0.21
N ASN A 156 -9.76 22.28 1.07
CA ASN A 156 -8.84 22.97 1.98
C ASN A 156 -7.48 22.26 2.16
N PHE A 157 -7.15 21.29 1.30
CA PHE A 157 -5.92 20.50 1.42
C PHE A 157 -4.67 21.37 1.39
N GLU A 158 -4.57 22.29 0.43
CA GLU A 158 -3.38 23.13 0.26
C GLU A 158 -3.16 24.06 1.47
N ALA A 159 -4.22 24.71 1.94
CA ALA A 159 -4.16 25.54 3.14
C ALA A 159 -3.74 24.73 4.39
N SER A 160 -4.26 23.51 4.53
CA SER A 160 -3.88 22.61 5.63
C SER A 160 -2.43 22.14 5.53
N LEU A 161 -1.95 21.87 4.32
CA LEU A 161 -0.57 21.50 4.04
C LEU A 161 0.38 22.65 4.33
N GLN A 162 0.05 23.86 3.88
CA GLN A 162 0.84 25.06 4.13
C GLN A 162 0.96 25.34 5.63
N LYS A 163 -0.14 25.26 6.39
CA LYS A 163 -0.11 25.41 7.85
C LYS A 163 0.84 24.42 8.54
N LYS A 164 0.90 23.17 8.06
CA LYS A 164 1.86 22.17 8.59
C LYS A 164 3.30 22.51 8.25
N LYS A 165 3.57 22.95 7.01
CA LYS A 165 4.90 23.41 6.58
C LYS A 165 5.38 24.61 7.41
N ASP A 166 4.51 25.59 7.63
CA ASP A 166 4.83 26.76 8.44
C ASP A 166 5.09 26.41 9.90
N THR A 167 4.29 25.49 10.46
CA THR A 167 4.51 24.95 11.81
C THR A 167 5.88 24.27 11.91
N LEU A 168 6.25 23.44 10.92
CA LEU A 168 7.55 22.78 10.88
C LEU A 168 8.69 23.81 10.83
N LYS A 169 8.60 24.81 9.94
CA LYS A 169 9.59 25.89 9.81
C LYS A 169 9.77 26.68 11.10
N ASN A 170 8.68 26.95 11.83
CA ASN A 170 8.74 27.66 13.11
C ASN A 170 9.39 26.80 14.20
N VAL A 171 9.05 25.52 14.26
CA VAL A 171 9.66 24.55 15.19
C VAL A 171 11.16 24.39 14.90
N GLU A 172 11.55 24.31 13.63
CA GLU A 172 12.96 24.28 13.19
C GLU A 172 13.75 25.53 13.57
N LYS A 173 13.14 26.71 13.50
CA LYS A 173 13.79 27.95 13.95
C LYS A 173 13.93 28.02 15.46
N ALA A 174 12.88 27.64 16.19
CA ALA A 174 12.84 27.73 17.65
C ALA A 174 13.73 26.69 18.34
N ARG A 175 14.03 25.58 17.66
CA ARG A 175 14.83 24.44 18.15
C ARG A 175 14.54 24.07 19.62
N PRO A 176 13.27 23.88 20.00
CA PRO A 176 12.89 23.67 21.39
C PRO A 176 13.52 22.41 22.01
N TRP A 177 13.93 21.44 21.19
CA TRP A 177 14.57 20.20 21.64
C TRP A 177 16.04 20.39 22.05
N GLU A 178 16.74 21.45 21.63
CA GLU A 178 18.16 21.66 21.98
C GLU A 178 18.37 21.70 23.50
N LYS A 179 17.46 22.36 24.23
CA LYS A 179 17.50 22.40 25.70
C LYS A 179 17.31 21.00 26.30
N SER A 180 16.42 20.20 25.73
CA SER A 180 16.18 18.83 26.18
C SER A 180 17.37 17.92 25.86
N GLU A 181 17.98 18.06 24.68
CA GLU A 181 19.20 17.33 24.30
C GLU A 181 20.38 17.67 25.21
N ASP A 182 20.58 18.95 25.54
CA ASP A 182 21.63 19.36 26.47
C ASP A 182 21.42 18.81 27.88
N LEU A 183 20.16 18.79 28.35
CA LEU A 183 19.82 18.16 29.64
C LEU A 183 20.06 16.64 29.60
N LEU A 184 19.73 15.98 28.48
CA LEU A 184 19.97 14.55 28.28
C LEU A 184 21.48 14.25 28.30
N LYS A 185 22.29 14.98 27.54
CA LYS A 185 23.76 14.83 27.52
C LYS A 185 24.37 15.05 28.91
N LYS A 186 23.88 16.02 29.68
CA LYS A 186 24.30 16.24 31.08
C LYS A 186 23.87 15.09 32.00
N ALA A 187 22.70 14.52 31.78
CA ALA A 187 22.23 13.36 32.53
C ALA A 187 23.06 12.11 32.20
N GLU A 188 23.44 11.89 30.95
CA GLU A 188 24.25 10.75 30.48
C GLU A 188 25.72 10.84 30.90
N SER A 189 26.33 12.03 30.83
CA SER A 189 27.74 12.25 31.20
C SER A 189 28.03 12.22 32.71
N LYS A 190 26.99 12.16 33.55
CA LYS A 190 27.15 12.16 35.01
C LYS A 190 27.73 10.83 35.49
N ILE A 191 28.96 10.84 36.01
CA ILE A 191 29.63 9.65 36.55
C ILE A 191 28.91 9.20 37.84
N THR A 192 28.34 8.01 37.82
CA THR A 192 27.65 7.40 38.97
C THR A 192 28.51 6.31 39.62
N LYS A 193 28.72 6.43 40.94
CA LYS A 193 29.66 5.59 41.70
C LYS A 193 29.03 4.33 42.31
N THR A 194 27.70 4.30 42.42
CA THR A 194 26.95 3.22 43.08
C THR A 194 25.89 2.65 42.14
N GLU A 195 25.56 1.36 42.25
CA GLU A 195 24.53 0.72 41.42
C GLU A 195 23.16 1.42 41.54
N LYS A 196 22.77 1.80 42.76
CA LYS A 196 21.53 2.56 43.02
C LYS A 196 21.48 3.90 42.28
N GLN A 197 22.63 4.53 42.06
CA GLN A 197 22.74 5.80 41.31
C GLN A 197 22.67 5.56 39.79
N LYS A 198 23.24 4.45 39.30
CA LYS A 198 23.11 4.04 37.89
C LYS A 198 21.65 3.73 37.54
N GLU A 199 20.92 3.09 38.44
CA GLU A 199 19.50 2.76 38.24
C GLU A 199 18.63 4.02 38.21
N GLN A 200 18.82 4.96 39.14
CA GLN A 200 18.15 6.27 39.13
C GLN A 200 18.49 7.12 37.90
N GLN A 201 19.72 7.03 37.39
CA GLN A 201 20.14 7.70 36.16
C GLN A 201 19.43 7.11 34.93
N LYS A 202 19.33 5.78 34.84
CA LYS A 202 18.57 5.09 33.77
C LYS A 202 17.09 5.44 33.79
N GLU A 203 16.47 5.52 34.95
CA GLU A 203 15.07 5.94 35.10
C GLU A 203 14.85 7.40 34.67
N ARG A 204 15.81 8.29 34.95
CA ARG A 204 15.77 9.69 34.49
C ARG A 204 15.98 9.87 32.99
N ILE A 205 16.78 9.02 32.36
CA ILE A 205 17.04 9.06 30.91
C ILE A 205 15.87 8.44 30.12
N LYS A 206 15.14 7.50 30.71
CA LYS A 206 13.95 6.88 30.10
C LYS A 206 12.69 7.76 30.14
N LYS A 207 12.68 8.82 30.96
CA LYS A 207 11.52 9.68 31.22
C LYS A 207 11.46 10.85 30.25
#